data_AF-A0A438E6K3-F1
#
_entry.id   AF-A0A438E6K3-F1
#
_cell.length_a   1.000
_cell.length_b   1.000
_cell.length_c   1.000
_cell.angle_alpha   90.00
_cell.angle_beta   90.00
_cell.angle_gamma   90.00
#
_symmetry.space_group_name_H-M   'P 1'
#
loop_
_entity.id
_entity.type
_entity.pdbx_description
1 polymer ?
#
loop_
_entity_poly.entity_id
_entity_poly.type
_entity_poly.pdbx_seq_one_letter_code
_entity_poly.pdbx_strand_id
1 'polypeptide(L)'
;MKCFSSPEGDHITLINVYRASDEFVEKIKQGNDKEKTEKKLRKWCKENFINSRSLRHARDIHSQIRRHAEQMGLCVASCGDDMLQFRRCLAASFFLNAALKQPEGTYRYEFTLKSSMIQFGWCFMIYGCACVWKCFPVSLHNENFKCICNQMTGQLASGQSVRIHPSSVLFRTKPECIIFNELVQTNHCYIRNITRIDFLWLPELAPQYYAVQN
;
A
#
# COMPACT_ATOMS: atom_id res chain seq x y z
N MET A 1 3.61 19.29 18.37
CA MET A 1 2.88 18.28 17.56
C MET A 1 3.77 17.91 16.39
N LYS A 2 4.05 16.62 16.15
CA LYS A 2 4.83 16.23 14.96
C LYS A 2 3.95 16.26 13.72
N CYS A 3 4.49 16.74 12.61
CA CYS A 3 3.82 16.65 11.31
C CYS A 3 4.30 15.36 10.62
N PHE A 4 3.37 14.46 10.29
CA PHE A 4 3.69 13.18 9.62
C PHE A 4 3.32 13.17 8.14
N SER A 5 2.55 14.15 7.67
CA SER A 5 2.04 14.19 6.30
C SER A 5 3.17 14.24 5.30
N SER A 6 3.11 13.37 4.30
CA SER A 6 4.02 13.37 3.18
C SER A 6 3.34 13.92 1.92
N PRO A 7 3.98 14.83 1.16
CA PRO A 7 3.46 15.30 -0.11
C PRO A 7 3.42 14.20 -1.19
N GLU A 8 4.04 13.06 -0.91
CA GLU A 8 4.07 11.91 -1.81
C GLU A 8 2.85 10.99 -1.65
N GLY A 9 2.16 11.03 -0.49
CA GLY A 9 0.92 10.29 -0.30
C GLY A 9 0.62 9.83 1.11
N ASP A 10 -0.56 9.22 1.25
CA ASP A 10 -1.11 8.72 2.50
C ASP A 10 -0.32 7.50 3.02
N HIS A 11 0.09 6.57 2.14
CA HIS A 11 0.88 5.41 2.56
C HIS A 11 2.22 5.80 3.21
N ILE A 12 2.87 6.83 2.66
CA ILE A 12 4.14 7.34 3.21
C ILE A 12 3.87 8.09 4.52
N THR A 13 2.74 8.79 4.62
CA THR A 13 2.29 9.39 5.88
C THR A 13 2.11 8.33 6.98
N LEU A 14 1.51 7.17 6.65
CA LEU A 14 1.36 6.04 7.59
C LEU A 14 2.72 5.48 8.01
N ILE A 15 3.69 5.38 7.09
CA ILE A 15 5.05 4.94 7.41
C ILE A 15 5.77 5.94 8.32
N ASN A 16 5.60 7.24 8.08
CA ASN A 16 6.18 8.28 8.94
C ASN A 16 5.65 8.16 10.37
N VAL A 17 4.35 7.91 10.54
CA VAL A 17 3.76 7.63 11.87
C VAL A 17 4.38 6.38 12.49
N TYR A 18 4.50 5.29 11.73
CA TYR A 18 5.05 4.03 12.22
C TYR A 18 6.51 4.17 12.65
N ARG A 19 7.37 4.74 11.79
CA ARG A 19 8.80 4.99 12.06
C ARG A 19 8.99 5.88 13.29
N ALA A 20 8.24 6.98 13.38
CA ALA A 20 8.31 7.87 14.53
C ALA A 20 7.89 7.19 15.84
N SER A 21 6.93 6.26 15.78
CA SER A 21 6.55 5.46 16.95
C SER A 21 7.66 4.48 17.36
N ASP A 22 8.38 3.92 16.38
CA ASP A 22 9.45 2.96 16.61
C ASP A 22 10.66 3.63 17.24
N GLU A 23 11.09 4.78 16.68
CA GLU A 23 12.12 5.63 17.28
C GLU A 23 11.76 6.05 18.71
N PHE A 24 10.49 6.37 18.97
CA PHE A 24 10.04 6.71 20.31
C PHE A 24 10.17 5.52 21.27
N VAL A 25 9.75 4.32 20.84
CA VAL A 25 9.86 3.09 21.62
C VAL A 25 11.32 2.74 21.92
N GLU A 26 12.22 2.83 20.94
CA GLU A 26 13.65 2.58 21.15
C GLU A 26 14.26 3.53 22.19
N LYS A 27 13.89 4.82 22.18
CA LYS A 27 14.37 5.81 23.15
C LYS A 27 13.94 5.52 24.59
N ILE A 28 12.79 4.87 24.79
CA ILE A 28 12.23 4.62 26.12
C ILE A 28 12.54 3.23 26.68
N LYS A 29 13.19 2.34 25.91
CA LYS A 29 13.64 0.99 26.31
C LYS A 29 14.80 1.03 27.34
N GLN A 30 14.57 1.70 28.45
CA GLN A 30 15.42 1.62 29.63
C GLN A 30 14.83 0.55 30.57
N GLY A 31 15.25 -0.70 30.40
CA GLY A 31 14.81 -1.86 31.19
C GLY A 31 13.68 -2.69 30.54
N ASN A 32 13.34 -3.82 31.17
CA ASN A 32 12.47 -4.86 30.62
C ASN A 32 10.97 -4.71 31.01
N ASP A 33 10.53 -3.49 31.31
CA ASP A 33 9.15 -3.23 31.75
C ASP A 33 8.24 -2.90 30.54
N LYS A 34 7.54 -3.94 30.07
CA LYS A 34 6.61 -3.84 28.94
C LYS A 34 5.41 -2.95 29.25
N GLU A 35 4.87 -3.00 30.46
CA GLU A 35 3.67 -2.24 30.84
C GLU A 35 3.97 -0.74 30.87
N LYS A 36 5.12 -0.36 31.44
CA LYS A 36 5.59 1.03 31.45
C LYS A 36 5.84 1.55 30.03
N THR A 37 6.38 0.72 29.15
CA THR A 37 6.60 1.05 27.73
C THR A 37 5.27 1.30 27.01
N GLU A 38 4.29 0.43 27.20
CA GLU A 38 2.95 0.59 26.63
C GLU A 38 2.26 1.87 27.13
N LYS A 39 2.36 2.18 28.43
CA LYS A 39 1.77 3.40 29.01
C LYS A 39 2.39 4.66 28.41
N LYS A 40 3.71 4.70 28.21
CA LYS A 40 4.41 5.79 27.54
C LYS A 40 4.00 5.92 26.07
N LEU A 41 3.87 4.79 25.35
CA LEU A 41 3.42 4.79 23.95
C LEU A 41 1.98 5.32 23.84
N ARG A 42 1.06 4.93 24.74
CA ARG A 42 -0.30 5.47 24.76
C ARG A 42 -0.33 6.99 24.96
N LYS A 43 0.53 7.51 25.84
CA LYS A 43 0.70 8.96 26.05
C LYS A 43 1.21 9.63 24.77
N TRP A 44 2.23 9.08 24.12
CA TRP A 44 2.76 9.61 22.85
C TRP A 44 1.69 9.61 21.74
N CYS A 45 0.90 8.55 21.62
CA CYS A 45 -0.22 8.49 20.68
C CYS A 45 -1.25 9.58 20.95
N LYS A 46 -1.59 9.84 22.22
CA LYS A 46 -2.52 10.91 22.60
C LYS A 46 -2.00 12.29 22.22
N GLU A 47 -0.72 12.57 22.48
CA GLU A 47 -0.06 13.84 22.16
C GLU A 47 0.07 14.10 20.66
N ASN A 48 0.02 13.04 19.84
CA ASN A 48 0.15 13.10 18.39
C ASN A 48 -1.17 12.76 17.66
N PHE A 49 -2.30 12.68 18.38
CA PHE A 49 -3.62 12.38 17.82
C PHE A 49 -3.70 11.05 17.02
N ILE A 50 -2.96 10.04 17.47
CA ILE A 50 -2.92 8.70 16.85
C ILE A 50 -3.76 7.72 17.68
N ASN A 51 -4.50 6.84 17.01
CA ASN A 51 -5.22 5.76 17.68
C ASN A 51 -4.24 4.72 18.24
N SER A 52 -4.10 4.70 19.56
CA SER A 52 -3.17 3.77 20.24
C SER A 52 -3.47 2.29 20.01
N ARG A 53 -4.74 1.91 19.82
CA ARG A 53 -5.13 0.51 19.55
C ARG A 53 -4.71 0.11 18.13
N SER A 54 -5.02 0.95 17.14
CA SER A 54 -4.65 0.70 15.74
C SER A 54 -3.13 0.65 15.56
N LEU A 55 -2.38 1.55 16.19
CA LEU A 55 -0.93 1.55 16.10
C LEU A 55 -0.30 0.30 16.73
N ARG A 56 -0.79 -0.11 17.91
CA ARG A 56 -0.34 -1.36 18.56
C ARG A 56 -0.60 -2.56 17.64
N HIS A 57 -1.81 -2.67 17.11
CA HIS A 57 -2.17 -3.76 16.21
C HIS A 57 -1.27 -3.80 14.96
N ALA A 58 -0.98 -2.65 14.35
CA ALA A 58 -0.05 -2.55 13.22
C ALA A 58 1.36 -3.03 13.57
N ARG A 59 1.87 -2.69 14.78
CA ARG A 59 3.18 -3.17 15.27
C ARG A 59 3.19 -4.69 15.49
N ASP A 60 2.10 -5.24 16.05
CA ASP A 60 1.95 -6.68 16.27
C ASP A 60 1.92 -7.44 14.94
N ILE A 61 1.12 -6.98 13.96
CA ILE A 61 1.07 -7.55 12.61
C ILE A 61 2.44 -7.49 11.94
N HIS A 62 3.09 -6.32 11.95
CA HIS A 62 4.40 -6.16 11.34
C HIS A 62 5.45 -7.08 11.96
N SER A 63 5.43 -7.27 13.28
CA SER A 63 6.31 -8.22 13.96
C SER A 63 6.04 -9.67 13.55
N GLN A 64 4.78 -10.05 13.31
CA GLN A 64 4.41 -11.39 12.85
C GLN A 64 4.87 -11.61 11.40
N ILE A 65 4.59 -10.66 10.51
CA ILE A 65 5.01 -10.73 9.10
C ILE A 65 6.53 -10.84 8.99
N ARG A 66 7.28 -10.00 9.74
CA ARG A 66 8.74 -10.06 9.74
C ARG A 66 9.25 -11.44 10.16
N ARG A 67 8.73 -11.98 11.28
CA ARG A 67 9.11 -13.31 11.78
C ARG A 67 8.84 -14.40 10.75
N HIS A 68 7.70 -14.38 10.09
CA HIS A 68 7.38 -15.36 9.06
C HIS A 68 8.28 -15.22 7.83
N ALA A 69 8.56 -14.00 7.38
CA ALA A 69 9.48 -13.77 6.27
C ALA A 69 10.88 -14.33 6.58
N GLU A 70 11.40 -14.08 7.78
CA GLU A 70 12.69 -14.60 8.25
C GLU A 70 12.69 -16.14 8.35
N GLN A 71 11.61 -16.73 8.87
CA GLN A 71 11.45 -18.19 8.93
C GLN A 71 11.40 -18.85 7.55
N MET A 72 10.88 -18.15 6.55
CA MET A 72 10.89 -18.58 5.15
C MET A 72 12.25 -18.35 4.47
N GLY A 73 13.25 -17.81 5.18
CA GLY A 73 14.57 -17.51 4.63
C GLY A 73 14.60 -16.28 3.71
N LEU A 74 13.56 -15.43 3.75
CA LEU A 74 13.53 -14.20 2.96
C LEU A 74 14.46 -13.14 3.57
N CYS A 75 15.25 -12.48 2.74
CA CYS A 75 16.10 -11.38 3.17
C CYS A 75 15.24 -10.14 3.44
N VAL A 76 15.09 -9.79 4.73
CA VAL A 76 14.39 -8.57 5.14
C VAL A 76 15.34 -7.38 4.96
N ALA A 77 15.08 -6.59 3.91
CA ALA A 77 15.82 -5.37 3.60
C ALA A 77 14.94 -4.12 3.77
N SER A 78 15.58 -2.96 3.95
CA SER A 78 14.93 -1.65 4.03
C SER A 78 15.43 -0.76 2.91
N CYS A 79 14.51 -0.01 2.28
CA CYS A 79 14.86 1.07 1.36
C CYS A 79 15.24 2.38 2.09
N GLY A 80 15.23 2.39 3.43
CA GLY A 80 15.57 3.57 4.22
C GLY A 80 14.70 4.77 3.84
N ASP A 81 15.33 5.85 3.43
CA ASP A 81 14.66 7.08 3.01
C ASP A 81 14.49 7.21 1.48
N ASP A 82 14.77 6.15 0.72
CA ASP A 82 14.50 6.10 -0.72
C ASP A 82 13.00 5.97 -0.99
N MET A 83 12.34 7.12 -1.06
CA MET A 83 10.91 7.22 -1.35
C MET A 83 10.57 6.80 -2.78
N LEU A 84 11.53 6.88 -3.72
CA LEU A 84 11.29 6.45 -5.09
C LEU A 84 11.15 4.92 -5.13
N GLN A 85 12.10 4.20 -4.53
CA GLN A 85 12.04 2.74 -4.42
C GLN A 85 10.80 2.29 -3.66
N PHE A 86 10.43 3.00 -2.58
CA PHE A 86 9.22 2.71 -1.82
C PHE A 86 7.94 2.86 -2.67
N ARG A 87 7.80 3.97 -3.41
CA ARG A 87 6.63 4.19 -4.28
C ARG A 87 6.57 3.21 -5.44
N ARG A 88 7.72 2.84 -6.02
CA ARG A 88 7.79 1.80 -7.05
C ARG A 88 7.36 0.43 -6.51
N CYS A 89 7.75 0.10 -5.28
CA CYS A 89 7.26 -1.11 -4.60
C CYS A 89 5.73 -1.08 -4.46
N LEU A 90 5.16 0.05 -4.01
CA LEU A 90 3.71 0.18 -3.93
C LEU A 90 3.04 0.08 -5.31
N ALA A 91 3.60 0.70 -6.35
CA ALA A 91 3.08 0.59 -7.71
C ALA A 91 3.08 -0.87 -8.20
N ALA A 92 4.12 -1.64 -7.90
CA ALA A 92 4.19 -3.06 -8.22
C ALA A 92 3.18 -3.91 -7.42
N SER A 93 2.81 -3.48 -6.20
CA SER A 93 1.82 -4.19 -5.38
C SER A 93 0.37 -3.81 -5.75
N PHE A 94 0.14 -2.56 -6.11
CA PHE A 94 -1.19 -1.96 -6.33
C PHE A 94 -1.45 -1.58 -7.79
N PHE A 95 -0.74 -2.18 -8.75
CA PHE A 95 -0.90 -1.81 -10.17
C PHE A 95 -2.36 -1.93 -10.62
N LEU A 96 -3.10 -2.96 -10.18
CA LEU A 96 -4.54 -3.11 -10.47
C LEU A 96 -5.40 -1.94 -9.96
N ASN A 97 -4.91 -1.22 -8.97
CA ASN A 97 -5.57 -0.10 -8.32
C ASN A 97 -4.88 1.22 -8.70
N ALA A 98 -4.61 1.42 -9.99
CA ALA A 98 -4.13 2.67 -10.54
C ALA A 98 -5.28 3.52 -11.11
N ALA A 99 -5.16 4.84 -10.99
CA ALA A 99 -6.12 5.79 -11.56
C ALA A 99 -5.43 7.01 -12.15
N LEU A 100 -5.96 7.47 -13.28
CA LEU A 100 -5.49 8.64 -14.01
C LEU A 100 -6.44 9.81 -13.83
N LYS A 101 -5.85 10.98 -13.59
CA LYS A 101 -6.58 12.24 -13.53
C LYS A 101 -7.22 12.55 -14.88
N GLN A 102 -8.45 13.03 -14.83
CA GLN A 102 -9.22 13.48 -15.99
C GLN A 102 -9.20 15.02 -16.04
N PRO A 103 -9.48 15.65 -17.20
CA PRO A 103 -9.50 17.11 -17.33
C PRO A 103 -10.45 17.82 -16.35
N GLU A 104 -11.55 17.15 -15.96
CA GLU A 104 -12.55 17.67 -15.02
C GLU A 104 -12.07 17.58 -13.55
N GLY A 105 -10.90 16.97 -13.32
CA GLY A 105 -10.29 16.81 -12.01
C GLY A 105 -10.82 15.63 -11.19
N THR A 106 -11.62 14.75 -11.80
CA THR A 106 -11.90 13.39 -11.32
C THR A 106 -10.80 12.43 -11.76
N TYR A 107 -10.90 11.18 -11.35
CA TYR A 107 -9.97 10.11 -11.71
C TYR A 107 -10.73 8.96 -12.38
N ARG A 108 -10.09 8.28 -13.32
CA ARG A 108 -10.62 7.09 -13.98
C ARG A 108 -9.69 5.91 -13.71
N TYR A 109 -10.26 4.76 -13.36
CA TYR A 109 -9.49 3.53 -13.25
C TYR A 109 -8.96 3.10 -14.59
N GLU A 110 -7.71 2.69 -14.60
CA GLU A 110 -7.10 2.09 -15.76
C GLU A 110 -7.25 0.57 -15.66
N PHE A 111 -8.49 0.09 -15.81
CA PHE A 111 -8.74 -1.34 -15.91
C PHE A 111 -9.69 -1.62 -17.07
N THR A 112 -9.11 -2.08 -18.19
CA THR A 112 -9.84 -2.82 -19.24
C THR A 112 -9.44 -4.28 -19.11
N LEU A 113 -10.16 -5.03 -18.27
CA LEU A 113 -10.09 -6.49 -18.32
C LEU A 113 -10.64 -6.95 -19.67
N LYS A 114 -9.77 -7.43 -20.56
CA LYS A 114 -10.22 -8.43 -21.53
C LYS A 114 -10.59 -9.66 -20.70
N SER A 115 -11.86 -10.06 -20.72
CA SER A 115 -12.42 -11.18 -19.93
C SER A 115 -11.67 -12.52 -20.06
N SER A 116 -10.72 -12.64 -21.00
CA SER A 116 -9.93 -13.85 -21.28
C SER A 116 -8.71 -14.06 -20.36
N MET A 117 -8.30 -13.10 -19.52
CA MET A 117 -7.04 -13.20 -18.76
C MET A 117 -7.18 -13.74 -17.31
N ILE A 118 -8.38 -14.18 -16.91
CA ILE A 118 -8.65 -14.67 -15.55
C ILE A 118 -8.04 -16.06 -15.28
N GLN A 119 -7.58 -16.77 -16.32
CA GLN A 119 -7.26 -18.19 -16.18
C GLN A 119 -5.80 -18.53 -15.83
N PHE A 120 -4.84 -17.59 -15.96
CA PHE A 120 -3.41 -17.93 -15.83
C PHE A 120 -2.57 -17.04 -14.88
N GLY A 121 -3.09 -15.93 -14.35
CA GLY A 121 -2.26 -14.87 -13.76
C GLY A 121 -1.83 -14.99 -12.29
N TRP A 122 -2.35 -15.93 -11.50
CA TRP A 122 -2.32 -15.80 -10.03
C TRP A 122 -1.31 -16.69 -9.28
N CYS A 123 -0.40 -17.38 -9.99
CA CYS A 123 0.65 -18.19 -9.34
C CYS A 123 1.87 -17.36 -8.87
N PHE A 124 2.03 -16.10 -9.31
CA PHE A 124 3.25 -15.32 -9.11
C PHE A 124 3.22 -14.31 -7.95
N MET A 125 2.06 -14.10 -7.31
CA MET A 125 1.84 -12.97 -6.39
C MET A 125 2.22 -13.22 -4.91
N ILE A 126 3.03 -14.24 -4.61
CA ILE A 126 3.55 -14.48 -3.24
C ILE A 126 4.97 -13.89 -3.05
N TYR A 127 5.70 -13.56 -4.12
CA TYR A 127 7.12 -13.17 -4.02
C TYR A 127 7.44 -11.70 -4.36
N GLY A 128 6.43 -10.84 -4.35
CA GLY A 128 6.54 -9.42 -4.72
C GLY A 128 7.18 -8.52 -3.66
N CYS A 129 8.43 -8.79 -3.28
CA CYS A 129 9.31 -7.80 -2.68
C CYS A 129 10.47 -7.60 -3.67
N ALA A 130 10.72 -6.37 -4.13
CA ALA A 130 11.73 -6.08 -5.15
C ALA A 130 13.17 -6.51 -4.78
N CYS A 131 13.44 -6.91 -3.53
CA CYS A 131 14.71 -7.52 -3.11
C CYS A 131 14.83 -9.03 -3.44
N VAL A 132 13.74 -9.72 -3.79
CA VAL A 132 13.72 -11.19 -3.99
C VAL A 132 13.93 -11.58 -5.46
N TRP A 133 13.97 -10.63 -6.39
CA TRP A 133 13.96 -10.95 -7.83
C TRP A 133 15.21 -11.69 -8.34
N LYS A 134 16.29 -11.79 -7.55
CA LYS A 134 17.50 -12.55 -7.93
C LYS A 134 17.52 -14.02 -7.47
N CYS A 135 16.60 -14.47 -6.63
CA CYS A 135 16.62 -15.85 -6.11
C CYS A 135 15.20 -16.39 -5.95
N PHE A 136 14.68 -17.15 -6.93
CA PHE A 136 13.90 -18.40 -6.78
C PHE A 136 13.06 -18.72 -8.02
N PRO A 137 13.18 -19.94 -8.60
CA PRO A 137 12.21 -20.53 -9.51
C PRO A 137 11.48 -21.69 -8.83
N VAL A 138 10.34 -21.48 -8.15
CA VAL A 138 9.46 -22.58 -7.71
C VAL A 138 7.99 -22.17 -7.75
N SER A 139 7.22 -22.91 -8.53
CA SER A 139 5.76 -22.81 -8.69
C SER A 139 5.02 -23.55 -7.56
N LEU A 140 4.01 -22.91 -6.95
CA LEU A 140 3.11 -23.54 -5.96
C LEU A 140 1.65 -23.17 -6.31
N HIS A 141 0.84 -24.18 -6.60
CA HIS A 141 -0.55 -24.07 -7.05
C HIS A 141 -1.51 -24.35 -5.87
N ASN A 142 -2.47 -23.46 -5.58
CA ASN A 142 -3.54 -23.73 -4.60
C ASN A 142 -4.86 -23.02 -4.97
N GLU A 143 -5.95 -23.77 -5.08
CA GLU A 143 -7.24 -23.34 -5.64
C GLU A 143 -8.09 -22.47 -4.71
N ASN A 144 -7.75 -22.36 -3.43
CA ASN A 144 -8.51 -21.55 -2.45
C ASN A 144 -8.40 -20.03 -2.66
N PHE A 145 -7.46 -19.55 -3.48
CA PHE A 145 -7.24 -18.11 -3.72
C PHE A 145 -8.19 -17.50 -4.76
N LYS A 146 -8.92 -18.31 -5.54
CA LYS A 146 -9.90 -17.83 -6.55
C LYS A 146 -11.04 -16.99 -5.95
N CYS A 147 -11.41 -17.21 -4.67
CA CYS A 147 -12.60 -16.60 -4.08
C CYS A 147 -12.38 -15.16 -3.60
N ILE A 148 -11.15 -14.79 -3.22
CA ILE A 148 -10.86 -13.48 -2.58
C ILE A 148 -10.84 -12.35 -3.62
N CYS A 149 -10.36 -12.62 -4.84
CA CYS A 149 -10.22 -11.59 -5.88
C CYS A 149 -11.57 -11.14 -6.45
N ASN A 150 -12.54 -12.05 -6.60
CA ASN A 150 -13.89 -11.70 -7.06
C ASN A 150 -14.66 -10.80 -6.08
N GLN A 151 -14.28 -10.77 -4.80
CA GLN A 151 -14.89 -9.89 -3.80
C GLN A 151 -14.28 -8.47 -3.76
N MET A 152 -13.04 -8.28 -4.23
CA MET A 152 -12.40 -6.96 -4.28
C MET A 152 -12.65 -6.20 -5.60
N THR A 153 -12.93 -6.90 -6.71
CA THR A 153 -13.18 -6.28 -8.02
C THR A 153 -14.67 -6.09 -8.34
N GLY A 154 -15.57 -6.43 -7.42
CA GLY A 154 -17.00 -6.58 -7.68
C GLY A 154 -17.86 -5.32 -7.74
N GLN A 155 -17.31 -4.10 -7.81
CA GLN A 155 -18.16 -2.90 -7.66
C GLN A 155 -18.03 -1.76 -8.66
N LEU A 156 -17.02 -1.70 -9.54
CA LEU A 156 -16.98 -0.61 -10.53
C LEU A 156 -16.70 -1.14 -11.93
N ALA A 157 -17.66 -0.91 -12.82
CA ALA A 157 -17.50 -1.12 -14.25
C ALA A 157 -16.38 -0.21 -14.78
N SER A 158 -15.61 -0.71 -15.75
CA SER A 158 -14.57 0.06 -16.42
C SER A 158 -15.09 1.43 -16.85
N GLY A 159 -14.39 2.51 -16.48
CA GLY A 159 -14.74 3.88 -16.89
C GLY A 159 -15.52 4.71 -15.87
N GLN A 160 -15.87 4.18 -14.70
CA GLN A 160 -16.51 4.98 -13.66
C GLN A 160 -15.53 6.03 -13.08
N SER A 161 -15.98 7.29 -13.06
CA SER A 161 -15.21 8.42 -12.52
C SER A 161 -15.27 8.47 -10.99
N VAL A 162 -14.12 8.67 -10.36
CA VAL A 162 -13.96 8.71 -8.91
C VAL A 162 -13.22 9.95 -8.44
N ARG A 163 -13.30 10.24 -7.15
CA ARG A 163 -12.73 11.46 -6.55
C ARG A 163 -11.79 11.10 -5.42
N ILE A 164 -10.75 11.93 -5.21
CA ILE A 164 -9.92 11.79 -4.01
C ILE A 164 -10.76 12.09 -2.78
N HIS A 165 -10.70 11.21 -1.78
CA HIS A 165 -11.37 11.44 -0.51
C HIS A 165 -10.80 12.67 0.21
N PRO A 166 -11.62 13.54 0.83
CA PRO A 166 -11.16 14.77 1.50
C PRO A 166 -10.14 14.57 2.63
N SER A 167 -10.07 13.38 3.20
CA SER A 167 -9.10 13.05 4.26
C SER A 167 -7.67 12.83 3.75
N SER A 168 -7.48 12.70 2.43
CA SER A 168 -6.15 12.43 1.87
C SER A 168 -5.29 13.69 1.90
N VAL A 169 -3.98 13.51 2.14
CA VAL A 169 -2.99 14.58 2.04
C VAL A 169 -2.87 15.15 0.62
N LEU A 170 -3.30 14.39 -0.40
CA LEU A 170 -3.22 14.78 -1.82
C LEU A 170 -4.53 15.39 -2.36
N PHE A 171 -5.53 15.63 -1.50
CA PHE A 171 -6.84 16.16 -1.91
C PHE A 171 -6.74 17.45 -2.74
N ARG A 172 -5.76 18.32 -2.41
CA ARG A 172 -5.55 19.61 -3.09
C ARG A 172 -4.58 19.53 -4.27
N THR A 173 -3.51 18.74 -4.15
CA THR A 173 -2.43 18.68 -5.15
C THR A 173 -2.88 18.00 -6.44
N LYS A 174 -3.78 17.00 -6.36
CA LYS A 174 -4.34 16.26 -7.50
C LYS A 174 -3.27 15.86 -8.55
N PRO A 175 -2.36 14.93 -8.21
CA PRO A 175 -1.34 14.43 -9.14
C PRO A 175 -1.94 13.68 -10.34
N GLU A 176 -1.18 13.58 -11.45
CA GLU A 176 -1.68 13.01 -12.70
C GLU A 176 -1.98 11.51 -12.64
N CYS A 177 -1.11 10.74 -11.97
CA CYS A 177 -1.29 9.30 -11.78
C CYS A 177 -1.12 8.92 -10.31
N ILE A 178 -2.01 8.06 -9.83
CA ILE A 178 -2.04 7.58 -8.45
C ILE A 178 -2.34 6.11 -8.37
N ILE A 179 -1.88 5.50 -7.28
CA ILE A 179 -2.41 4.23 -6.77
C ILE A 179 -3.27 4.48 -5.53
N PHE A 180 -4.18 3.56 -5.24
CA PHE A 180 -5.07 3.62 -4.07
C PHE A 180 -5.27 2.24 -3.42
N ASN A 181 -5.65 2.23 -2.15
CA ASN A 181 -5.97 0.98 -1.42
C ASN A 181 -7.47 0.66 -1.45
N GLU A 182 -8.31 1.69 -1.29
CA GLU A 182 -9.72 1.52 -0.94
C GLU A 182 -10.65 2.36 -1.79
N LEU A 183 -11.79 1.77 -2.13
CA LEU A 183 -12.93 2.40 -2.78
C LEU A 183 -14.07 2.53 -1.79
N VAL A 184 -14.62 3.74 -1.70
CA VAL A 184 -15.73 4.05 -0.79
C VAL A 184 -16.86 4.65 -1.61
N GLN A 185 -17.93 3.87 -1.77
CA GLN A 185 -19.16 4.33 -2.41
C GLN A 185 -20.08 4.95 -1.37
N THR A 186 -20.43 6.22 -1.57
CA THR A 186 -21.47 6.93 -0.81
C THR A 186 -22.40 7.63 -1.81
N ASN A 187 -22.68 8.93 -1.63
CA ASN A 187 -23.27 9.79 -2.66
C ASN A 187 -22.32 9.99 -3.85
N HIS A 188 -21.01 9.90 -3.59
CA HIS A 188 -19.96 9.88 -4.61
C HIS A 188 -19.02 8.71 -4.36
N CYS A 189 -18.35 8.26 -5.42
CA CYS A 189 -17.30 7.27 -5.31
C CYS A 189 -15.97 7.94 -4.98
N TYR A 190 -15.35 7.53 -3.87
CA TYR A 190 -14.08 8.07 -3.41
C TYR A 190 -12.99 7.00 -3.34
N ILE A 191 -11.77 7.41 -3.69
CA ILE A 191 -10.54 6.63 -3.47
C ILE A 191 -9.84 7.10 -2.19
N ARG A 192 -9.33 6.14 -1.42
CA ARG A 192 -8.64 6.37 -0.14
C ARG A 192 -7.27 5.68 -0.10
N ASN A 193 -6.43 6.21 0.80
CA ASN A 193 -5.04 5.82 0.99
C ASN A 193 -4.30 5.88 -0.35
N ILE A 194 -4.03 7.09 -0.82
CA ILE A 194 -3.49 7.31 -2.16
C ILE A 194 -2.01 7.67 -2.15
N THR A 195 -1.30 7.36 -3.22
CA THR A 195 0.11 7.73 -3.39
C THR A 195 0.38 8.06 -4.85
N ARG A 196 1.10 9.17 -5.09
CA ARG A 196 1.45 9.58 -6.45
C ARG A 196 2.49 8.64 -7.04
N ILE A 197 2.29 8.22 -8.28
CA ILE A 197 3.24 7.39 -9.01
C ILE A 197 3.54 8.03 -10.37
N ASP A 198 4.60 7.57 -11.02
CA ASP A 198 4.77 7.81 -12.45
C ASP A 198 3.96 6.75 -13.20
N PHE A 199 3.18 7.20 -14.19
CA PHE A 199 2.40 6.33 -15.05
C PHE A 199 3.27 5.31 -15.78
N LEU A 200 4.49 5.70 -16.18
CA LEU A 200 5.41 4.86 -16.94
C LEU A 200 5.90 3.65 -16.13
N TRP A 201 5.76 3.66 -14.80
CA TRP A 201 6.11 2.50 -13.98
C TRP A 201 5.13 1.35 -14.15
N LEU A 202 3.87 1.60 -14.52
CA LEU A 202 2.86 0.55 -14.68
C LEU A 202 3.22 -0.45 -15.79
N PRO A 203 3.55 -0.03 -17.03
CA PRO A 203 4.03 -0.96 -18.06
C PRO A 203 5.41 -1.56 -17.77
N GLU A 204 6.25 -0.89 -16.98
CA GLU A 204 7.54 -1.43 -16.56
C GLU A 204 7.37 -2.58 -15.53
N LEU A 205 6.51 -2.39 -14.53
CA LEU A 205 6.33 -3.30 -13.40
C LEU A 205 5.30 -4.40 -13.67
N ALA A 206 4.34 -4.14 -14.57
CA ALA A 206 3.25 -5.06 -14.90
C ALA A 206 2.95 -5.05 -16.42
N PRO A 207 3.94 -5.37 -17.28
CA PRO A 207 3.80 -5.28 -18.73
C PRO A 207 2.62 -6.09 -19.29
N GLN A 208 2.31 -7.25 -18.70
CA GLN A 208 1.19 -8.09 -19.12
C GLN A 208 -0.19 -7.43 -18.95
N TYR A 209 -0.31 -6.39 -18.12
CA TYR A 209 -1.55 -5.65 -17.91
C TYR A 209 -1.62 -4.33 -18.69
N TYR A 210 -0.45 -3.69 -18.94
CA TYR A 210 -0.36 -2.35 -19.50
C TYR A 210 0.31 -2.29 -20.88
N ALA A 211 0.82 -3.41 -21.40
CA ALA A 211 1.37 -3.44 -22.75
C ALA A 211 0.27 -3.14 -23.76
N VAL A 212 0.50 -2.10 -24.56
CA VAL A 212 -0.30 -1.82 -25.76
C VAL A 212 -0.10 -3.01 -26.70
N GLN A 213 -1.16 -3.80 -26.89
CA GLN A 213 -1.19 -4.77 -27.99
C GLN A 213 -1.22 -3.96 -29.29
N ASN A 214 -0.07 -3.90 -29.97
CA ASN A 214 -0.01 -3.52 -31.37
C ASN A 214 -0.76 -4.55 -32.22
#